data_AF-A0AA88GJB1-F1
#
_entry.id   AF-A0AA88GJB1-F1
#
_cell.length_a   1.000
_cell.length_b   1.000
_cell.length_c   1.000
_cell.angle_alpha   90.00
_cell.angle_beta   90.00
_cell.angle_gamma   90.00
#
_symmetry.space_group_name_H-M   'P 1'
#
loop_
_entity.id
_entity.type
_entity.pdbx_description
1 polymer ?
#
loop_
_entity_poly.entity_id
_entity_poly.type
_entity_poly.pdbx_seq_one_letter_code
_entity_poly.pdbx_strand_id
1 'polypeptide(L)'
;MCRLLFFMIALLLFTNLVEASNQPKRGLTIQLHQAIEQRNSREVAKLLREGADFTEYVQYTFLRQNSFDVARYYHFEDEYNNIVKNWLTEVASTSKNGSHASSSFSNLSLQLVLLFIFLIVLCISICIAVGCLKILRTYWTPREVNSSSLSTQPQDATIEINNSRNLHSQSSSITPSNESLDEDHTLCCICFERKKDTALECGHVFCAYCANKCTTYCFTCRKRNSGRTIKIYY
;
A
#
# COMPACT_ATOMS: atom_id res chain seq x y z
N MET A 1 3.66 0.80 29.90
CA MET A 1 3.22 -0.05 28.77
C MET A 1 1.78 0.19 28.36
N CYS A 2 0.78 0.20 29.25
CA CYS A 2 -0.64 0.36 28.84
C CYS A 2 -0.96 1.58 27.96
N ARG A 3 -0.30 2.73 28.16
CA ARG A 3 -0.58 3.96 27.37
C ARG A 3 -0.14 3.88 25.91
N LEU A 4 1.00 3.24 25.67
CA LEU A 4 1.50 3.01 24.32
C LEU A 4 0.58 2.03 23.59
N LEU A 5 0.05 1.04 24.32
CA LEU A 5 -0.93 0.08 23.80
C LEU A 5 -2.23 0.78 23.34
N PHE A 6 -2.79 1.69 24.15
CA PHE A 6 -4.00 2.43 23.77
C PHE A 6 -3.79 3.32 22.53
N PHE A 7 -2.64 3.98 22.42
CA PHE A 7 -2.32 4.79 21.25
C PHE A 7 -2.19 3.92 19.98
N MET A 8 -1.52 2.77 20.06
CA MET A 8 -1.40 1.84 18.94
C MET A 8 -2.75 1.26 18.51
N ILE A 9 -3.63 0.94 19.47
CA ILE A 9 -5.00 0.49 19.18
C ILE A 9 -5.80 1.60 18.49
N ALA A 10 -5.72 2.84 18.97
CA ALA A 10 -6.41 3.97 18.34
C ALA A 10 -5.90 4.24 16.92
N LEU A 11 -4.59 4.16 16.71
CA LEU A 11 -3.97 4.30 15.39
C LEU A 11 -4.45 3.20 14.43
N LEU A 12 -4.46 1.94 14.88
CA LEU A 12 -4.96 0.81 14.10
C LEU A 12 -6.44 0.92 13.77
N LEU A 13 -7.28 1.37 14.72
CA LEU A 13 -8.70 1.60 14.46
C LEU A 13 -8.89 2.72 13.44
N PHE A 14 -8.07 3.78 13.52
CA PHE A 14 -8.13 4.89 12.58
C PHE A 14 -7.71 4.49 11.16
N THR A 15 -6.62 3.73 11.01
CA THR A 15 -6.21 3.22 9.69
C THR A 15 -7.28 2.34 9.07
N ASN A 16 -7.90 1.46 9.87
CA ASN A 16 -9.03 0.64 9.40
C ASN A 16 -10.26 1.49 9.00
N LEU A 17 -10.52 2.59 9.71
CA LEU A 17 -11.64 3.48 9.38
C LEU A 17 -11.41 4.24 8.07
N VAL A 18 -10.18 4.70 7.83
CA VAL A 18 -9.78 5.35 6.57
C VAL A 18 -9.89 4.36 5.41
N GLU A 19 -9.41 3.13 5.60
CA GLU A 19 -9.51 2.05 4.61
C GLU A 19 -10.96 1.69 4.28
N ALA A 20 -11.83 1.64 5.30
CA ALA A 20 -13.27 1.41 5.13
C ALA A 20 -13.95 2.53 4.32
N SER A 21 -13.48 3.76 4.42
CA SER A 21 -14.01 4.88 3.62
C SER A 21 -13.63 4.82 2.13
N ASN A 22 -12.52 4.13 1.81
CA ASN A 22 -12.04 3.98 0.43
C ASN A 22 -12.61 2.74 -0.29
N GLN A 23 -13.08 1.74 0.47
CA GLN A 23 -13.70 0.53 -0.09
C GLN A 23 -14.91 0.76 -1.03
N PRO A 24 -15.86 1.70 -0.81
CA PRO A 24 -17.03 1.81 -1.68
C PRO A 24 -16.67 2.18 -3.13
N LYS A 25 -15.60 2.94 -3.35
CA LYS A 25 -15.20 3.40 -4.69
C LYS A 25 -14.70 2.26 -5.56
N ARG A 26 -13.86 1.39 -5.00
CA ARG A 26 -13.31 0.24 -5.73
C ARG A 26 -14.42 -0.72 -6.19
N GLY A 27 -15.47 -0.88 -5.39
CA GLY A 27 -16.65 -1.68 -5.77
C GLY A 27 -17.39 -1.10 -6.98
N LEU A 28 -17.50 0.22 -7.07
CA LEU A 28 -18.10 0.91 -8.22
C LEU A 28 -17.24 0.80 -9.48
N THR A 29 -15.91 0.88 -9.35
CA THR A 29 -14.98 0.69 -10.47
C THR A 29 -15.08 -0.72 -11.07
N ILE A 30 -15.20 -1.75 -10.22
CA ILE A 30 -15.40 -3.13 -10.69
C ILE A 30 -16.73 -3.28 -11.43
N GLN A 31 -17.81 -2.70 -10.89
CA GLN A 31 -19.12 -2.68 -11.56
C GLN A 31 -19.06 -1.91 -12.89
N LEU A 32 -18.27 -0.84 -12.96
CA LEU A 32 -18.08 -0.08 -14.20
C LEU A 32 -17.44 -0.96 -15.28
N HIS A 33 -16.42 -1.73 -14.92
CA HIS A 33 -15.78 -2.66 -15.86
C HIS A 33 -16.77 -3.75 -16.33
N GLN A 34 -17.61 -4.29 -15.45
CA GLN A 34 -18.65 -5.25 -15.82
C GLN A 34 -19.71 -4.63 -16.75
N ALA A 35 -20.11 -3.38 -16.50
CA ALA A 35 -21.05 -2.66 -17.35
C ALA A 35 -20.48 -2.39 -18.76
N ILE A 36 -19.17 -2.11 -18.86
CA ILE A 36 -18.45 -1.97 -20.13
C ILE A 36 -18.42 -3.31 -20.88
N GLU A 37 -18.10 -4.42 -20.19
CA GLU A 37 -18.14 -5.76 -20.77
C GLU A 37 -19.52 -6.12 -21.34
N GLN A 38 -20.58 -5.73 -20.62
CA GLN A 38 -21.97 -5.92 -21.07
C GLN A 38 -22.44 -4.90 -22.12
N ARG A 39 -21.60 -3.93 -22.50
CA ARG A 39 -21.94 -2.82 -23.40
C ARG A 39 -23.21 -2.06 -22.98
N ASN A 40 -23.41 -1.90 -21.67
CA ASN A 40 -24.58 -1.22 -21.11
C ASN A 40 -24.28 0.25 -20.82
N SER A 41 -24.42 1.09 -21.85
CA SER A 41 -24.14 2.53 -21.82
C SER A 41 -24.87 3.29 -20.72
N ARG A 42 -26.10 2.87 -20.42
CA ARG A 42 -26.92 3.48 -19.37
C ARG A 42 -26.35 3.22 -17.98
N GLU A 43 -25.92 1.99 -17.74
CA GLU A 43 -25.31 1.62 -16.45
C GLU A 43 -23.92 2.25 -16.29
N VAL A 44 -23.12 2.29 -17.37
CA VAL A 44 -21.84 3.02 -17.39
C VAL A 44 -22.02 4.48 -16.97
N ALA A 45 -22.98 5.19 -17.59
CA ALA A 45 -23.26 6.58 -17.26
C ALA A 45 -23.75 6.76 -15.81
N LYS A 46 -24.56 5.83 -15.31
CA LYS A 46 -25.03 5.82 -13.92
C LYS A 46 -23.87 5.65 -12.94
N LEU A 47 -23.00 4.67 -13.15
CA LEU A 47 -21.85 4.38 -12.29
C LEU A 47 -20.85 5.54 -12.26
N LEU A 48 -20.62 6.21 -13.39
CA LEU A 48 -19.80 7.43 -13.44
C LEU A 48 -20.40 8.56 -12.59
N ARG A 49 -21.73 8.74 -12.60
CA ARG A 49 -22.42 9.71 -11.72
C ARG A 49 -22.37 9.33 -10.24
N GLU A 50 -22.36 8.04 -9.94
CA GLU A 50 -22.19 7.51 -8.57
C GLU A 50 -20.74 7.63 -8.06
N GLY A 51 -19.81 8.06 -8.92
CA GLY A 51 -18.42 8.33 -8.56
C GLY A 51 -17.46 7.15 -8.78
N ALA A 52 -17.79 6.23 -9.69
CA ALA A 52 -16.83 5.23 -10.17
C ALA A 52 -15.60 5.92 -10.78
N ASP A 53 -14.41 5.46 -10.40
CA ASP A 53 -13.15 6.02 -10.90
C ASP A 53 -12.72 5.29 -12.17
N PHE A 54 -12.89 5.94 -13.32
CA PHE A 54 -12.51 5.39 -14.62
C PHE A 54 -10.98 5.39 -14.87
N THR A 55 -10.20 6.02 -13.99
CA THR A 55 -8.73 6.02 -14.08
C THR A 55 -8.08 4.97 -13.17
N GLU A 56 -8.84 4.41 -12.23
CA GLU A 56 -8.37 3.39 -11.31
C GLU A 56 -8.05 2.08 -12.05
N TYR A 57 -6.88 1.50 -11.76
CA TYR A 57 -6.48 0.20 -12.30
C TYR A 57 -7.02 -0.92 -11.42
N VAL A 58 -7.82 -1.80 -12.02
CA VAL A 58 -8.30 -3.02 -11.37
C VAL A 58 -7.38 -4.18 -11.73
N GLN A 59 -6.91 -4.89 -10.70
CA GLN A 59 -6.12 -6.11 -10.86
C GLN A 59 -7.04 -7.29 -11.19
N TYR A 60 -6.97 -7.76 -12.43
CA TYR A 60 -7.45 -9.07 -12.84
C TYR A 60 -6.34 -10.11 -12.67
N THR A 61 -6.67 -11.41 -12.82
CA THR A 61 -5.80 -12.54 -12.50
C THR A 61 -4.34 -12.38 -12.98
N PHE A 62 -4.11 -11.80 -14.15
CA PHE A 62 -2.77 -11.60 -14.71
C PHE A 62 -2.48 -10.20 -15.27
N LEU A 63 -3.45 -9.29 -15.21
CA LEU A 63 -3.37 -7.99 -15.89
C LEU A 63 -4.00 -6.90 -15.02
N ARG A 64 -3.36 -5.74 -14.97
CA ARG A 64 -3.96 -4.50 -14.47
C ARG A 64 -4.55 -3.75 -15.66
N GLN A 65 -5.81 -3.38 -15.55
CA GLN A 65 -6.52 -2.66 -16.59
C GLN A 65 -7.33 -1.53 -15.96
N ASN A 66 -7.33 -0.37 -16.59
CA ASN A 66 -8.31 0.69 -16.30
C ASN A 66 -9.54 0.51 -17.19
N SER A 67 -10.56 1.35 -17.02
CA SER A 67 -11.80 1.22 -17.77
C SER A 67 -11.64 1.44 -19.28
N PHE A 68 -10.67 2.26 -19.72
CA PHE A 68 -10.37 2.47 -21.14
C PHE A 68 -9.76 1.22 -21.77
N ASP A 69 -8.86 0.54 -21.06
CA ASP A 69 -8.28 -0.73 -21.52
C ASP A 69 -9.36 -1.79 -21.70
N VAL A 70 -10.30 -1.87 -20.76
CA VAL A 70 -11.46 -2.78 -20.83
C VAL A 70 -12.37 -2.40 -22.00
N ALA A 71 -12.69 -1.11 -22.17
CA ALA A 71 -13.52 -0.64 -23.28
C ALA A 71 -12.89 -0.96 -24.65
N ARG A 72 -11.58 -0.76 -24.79
CA ARG A 72 -10.83 -1.13 -26.00
C ARG A 72 -10.87 -2.63 -26.26
N TYR A 73 -10.66 -3.44 -25.22
CA TYR A 73 -10.69 -4.91 -25.33
C TYR A 73 -12.03 -5.43 -25.86
N TYR A 74 -13.15 -4.84 -25.41
CA TYR A 74 -14.50 -5.22 -25.86
C TYR A 74 -15.00 -4.44 -27.08
N HIS A 75 -14.14 -3.67 -27.77
CA HIS A 75 -14.52 -2.82 -28.92
C HIS A 75 -15.70 -1.87 -28.62
N PHE A 76 -15.69 -1.27 -27.43
CA PHE A 76 -16.69 -0.31 -26.93
C PHE A 76 -16.08 1.09 -26.72
N GLU A 77 -14.88 1.34 -27.25
CA GLU A 77 -14.08 2.56 -27.00
C GLU A 77 -14.80 3.84 -27.45
N ASP A 78 -15.40 3.87 -28.65
CA ASP A 78 -16.04 5.08 -29.18
C ASP A 78 -17.26 5.51 -28.36
N GLU A 79 -18.13 4.55 -28.03
CA GLU A 79 -19.33 4.81 -27.23
C GLU A 79 -18.96 5.17 -25.79
N TYR A 80 -18.01 4.44 -25.19
CA TYR A 80 -17.48 4.75 -23.87
C TYR A 80 -16.88 6.16 -23.79
N ASN A 81 -16.04 6.55 -24.75
CA ASN A 81 -15.43 7.87 -24.81
C ASN A 81 -16.47 8.99 -24.91
N ASN A 82 -17.55 8.77 -25.68
CA ASN A 82 -18.66 9.71 -25.76
C ASN A 82 -19.39 9.85 -24.42
N ILE A 83 -19.63 8.75 -23.71
CA ILE A 83 -20.26 8.77 -22.38
C ILE A 83 -19.39 9.54 -21.39
N VAL A 84 -18.09 9.24 -21.32
CA VAL A 84 -17.14 9.93 -20.42
C VAL A 84 -17.05 11.41 -20.74
N LYS A 85 -16.98 11.78 -22.02
CA LYS A 85 -16.94 13.19 -22.46
C LYS A 85 -18.21 13.95 -22.08
N ASN A 86 -19.38 13.34 -22.28
CA ASN A 86 -20.66 13.94 -21.91
C ASN A 86 -20.75 14.15 -20.39
N TRP A 87 -20.36 13.14 -19.62
CA TRP A 87 -20.32 13.23 -18.16
C TRP A 87 -19.33 14.31 -17.66
N LEU A 88 -18.12 14.40 -18.23
CA LEU A 88 -17.17 15.46 -17.89
C LEU A 88 -17.73 16.86 -18.19
N THR A 89 -18.47 17.00 -19.28
CA THR A 89 -19.14 18.26 -19.64
C THR A 89 -20.27 18.60 -18.66
N GLU A 90 -21.05 17.61 -18.23
CA GLU A 90 -22.08 17.71 -17.19
C GLU A 90 -21.47 18.19 -15.85
N VAL A 91 -20.36 17.58 -15.42
CA VAL A 91 -19.64 17.99 -14.20
C VAL A 91 -19.07 19.41 -14.31
N ALA A 92 -18.44 19.74 -15.44
CA ALA A 92 -17.85 21.06 -15.67
C ALA A 92 -18.90 22.18 -15.71
N SER A 93 -20.07 21.91 -16.28
CA SER A 93 -21.20 22.86 -16.29
C SER A 93 -21.82 23.04 -14.90
N THR A 94 -21.95 21.96 -14.13
CA THR A 94 -22.44 22.00 -12.74
C THR A 94 -21.51 22.84 -11.85
N SER A 95 -20.19 22.73 -12.06
CA SER A 95 -19.20 23.52 -11.34
C SER A 95 -19.35 25.03 -11.56
N LYS A 96 -19.72 25.46 -12.77
CA LYS A 96 -19.92 26.89 -13.08
C LYS A 96 -21.17 27.48 -12.44
N ASN A 97 -22.22 26.68 -12.28
CA ASN A 97 -23.50 27.14 -11.71
C ASN A 97 -23.58 26.96 -10.18
N GLY A 98 -22.69 26.16 -9.59
CA GLY A 98 -22.76 25.71 -8.20
C GLY A 98 -22.00 26.54 -7.16
N SER A 99 -21.59 27.77 -7.44
CA SER A 99 -20.78 28.62 -6.54
C SER A 99 -21.44 28.97 -5.18
N HIS A 100 -22.65 28.49 -4.90
CA HIS A 100 -23.32 28.68 -3.61
C HIS A 100 -23.64 27.40 -2.80
N ALA A 101 -23.35 26.18 -3.30
CA ALA A 101 -23.83 24.95 -2.63
C ALA A 101 -22.74 23.91 -2.24
N SER A 102 -21.47 24.12 -2.55
CA SER A 102 -20.41 23.10 -2.38
C SER A 102 -19.64 23.14 -1.05
N SER A 103 -20.01 23.97 -0.08
CA SER A 103 -19.27 24.06 1.20
C SER A 103 -19.51 22.88 2.17
N SER A 104 -20.52 22.03 1.95
CA SER A 104 -20.89 21.03 2.96
C SER A 104 -19.94 19.84 3.05
N PHE A 105 -19.30 19.42 1.95
CA PHE A 105 -18.38 18.27 1.97
C PHE A 105 -16.96 18.63 2.39
N SER A 106 -16.47 19.84 2.05
CA SER A 106 -15.18 20.33 2.54
C SER A 106 -15.19 20.55 4.06
N ASN A 107 -16.32 20.97 4.62
CA ASN A 107 -16.45 21.18 6.07
C ASN A 107 -16.37 19.87 6.84
N LEU A 108 -16.95 18.77 6.35
CA LEU A 108 -16.89 17.48 7.04
C LEU A 108 -15.46 16.91 7.05
N SER A 109 -14.77 16.98 5.91
CA SER A 109 -13.36 16.57 5.83
C SER A 109 -12.48 17.42 6.74
N LEU A 110 -12.68 18.75 6.76
CA LEU A 110 -11.91 19.65 7.61
C LEU A 110 -12.21 19.42 9.10
N GLN A 111 -13.47 19.19 9.47
CA GLN A 111 -13.86 18.86 10.84
C GLN A 111 -13.25 17.54 11.31
N LEU A 112 -13.21 16.51 10.45
CA LEU A 112 -12.54 15.25 10.76
C LEU A 112 -11.03 15.44 10.98
N VAL A 113 -10.37 16.24 10.14
CA VAL A 113 -8.95 16.56 10.29
C VAL A 113 -8.70 17.35 11.58
N LEU A 114 -9.53 18.34 11.90
CA LEU A 114 -9.42 19.13 13.13
C LEU A 114 -9.66 18.28 14.38
N LEU A 115 -10.66 17.38 14.34
CA LEU A 115 -10.93 16.43 15.42
C LEU A 115 -9.73 15.49 15.63
N PHE A 116 -9.11 15.02 14.55
CA PHE A 116 -7.94 14.17 14.60
C PHE A 116 -6.72 14.89 15.22
N ILE A 117 -6.45 16.13 14.80
CA ILE A 117 -5.41 16.97 15.40
C ILE A 117 -5.69 17.19 16.89
N PHE A 118 -6.94 17.47 17.25
CA PHE A 118 -7.36 17.65 18.64
C PHE A 118 -7.10 16.39 19.48
N LEU A 119 -7.44 15.20 18.97
CA LEU A 119 -7.17 13.92 19.63
C LEU A 119 -5.67 13.67 19.84
N ILE A 120 -4.84 13.97 18.83
CA ILE A 120 -3.37 13.86 18.95
C ILE A 120 -2.86 14.78 20.06
N VAL A 121 -3.27 16.05 20.07
CA VAL A 121 -2.85 17.03 21.08
C VAL A 121 -3.29 16.60 22.49
N LEU A 122 -4.52 16.10 22.62
CA LEU A 122 -5.05 15.59 23.89
C LEU A 122 -4.26 14.38 24.39
N CYS A 123 -3.88 13.46 23.50
CA CYS A 123 -3.00 12.33 23.84
C CYS A 123 -1.61 12.80 24.32
N ILE A 124 -0.98 13.74 23.62
CA ILE A 124 0.32 14.31 24.00
C ILE A 124 0.23 14.97 25.37
N SER A 125 -0.80 15.77 25.62
CA SER A 125 -1.03 16.46 26.89
C SER A 125 -1.15 15.48 28.07
N ILE A 126 -1.93 14.40 27.92
CA ILE A 126 -2.09 13.36 28.95
C ILE A 126 -0.76 12.62 29.21
N CYS A 127 0.06 12.43 28.19
CA CYS A 127 1.39 11.84 28.34
C CYS A 127 2.32 12.75 29.16
N ILE A 128 2.34 14.06 28.86
CA ILE A 128 3.12 15.05 29.60
C ILE A 128 2.66 15.13 31.06
N ALA A 129 1.35 15.28 31.30
CA ALA A 129 0.80 15.43 32.64
C ALA A 129 1.20 14.27 33.58
N VAL A 130 1.24 13.05 33.08
CA VAL A 130 1.62 11.88 33.88
C VAL A 130 3.12 11.69 33.98
N GLY A 131 3.89 12.11 32.98
CA GLY A 131 5.33 12.27 33.13
C GLY A 131 5.64 13.20 34.30
N CYS A 132 5.00 14.38 34.33
CA CYS A 132 5.13 15.34 35.43
C CYS A 132 4.69 14.76 36.77
N LEU A 133 3.57 14.03 36.83
CA LEU A 133 3.09 13.42 38.07
C LEU A 133 4.06 12.37 38.62
N LYS A 134 4.71 11.58 37.75
CA LYS A 134 5.75 10.63 38.17
C LYS A 134 6.97 11.34 38.75
N ILE A 135 7.41 12.42 38.11
CA ILE A 135 8.55 13.23 38.59
C ILE A 135 8.21 13.85 39.96
N LEU A 136 7.02 14.43 40.11
CA LEU A 136 6.57 14.98 41.39
C LEU A 136 6.52 13.91 42.49
N ARG A 137 6.07 12.70 42.17
CA ARG A 137 6.05 11.58 43.12
C ARG A 137 7.46 11.21 43.60
N THR A 138 8.48 11.27 42.74
CA THR A 138 9.87 11.01 43.16
C THR A 138 10.45 12.11 44.05
N TYR A 139 9.98 13.36 43.92
CA TYR A 139 10.41 14.45 44.80
C TYR A 139 9.73 14.44 46.17
N TRP A 140 8.53 13.86 46.26
CA TRP A 140 7.73 13.84 47.48
C TRP A 140 7.92 12.61 48.35
N THR A 141 8.66 11.59 47.91
CA THR A 141 9.07 10.52 48.81
C THR A 141 10.08 11.07 49.81
N PRO A 142 9.78 11.09 51.12
CA PRO A 142 10.70 11.56 52.14
C PRO A 142 12.00 10.79 52.00
N ARG A 143 13.11 11.52 51.85
CA ARG A 143 14.45 10.95 51.89
C ARG A 143 14.64 10.34 53.28
N GLU A 144 14.40 9.04 53.42
CA GLU A 144 14.84 8.31 54.61
C GLU A 144 16.36 8.45 54.69
N VAL A 145 16.79 9.26 55.66
CA VAL A 145 18.19 9.41 56.03
C VAL A 145 18.57 8.10 56.72
N ASN A 146 19.01 7.12 55.93
CA ASN A 146 19.63 5.91 56.47
C ASN A 146 20.98 6.30 57.09
N SER A 147 20.95 6.62 58.38
CA SER A 147 22.11 6.60 59.26
C SER A 147 22.43 5.15 59.61
N SER A 148 23.34 4.52 58.85
CA SER A 148 23.91 3.23 59.22
C SER A 148 25.39 3.17 58.83
N SER A 149 26.22 3.45 59.83
CA SER A 149 27.48 2.79 60.18
C SER A 149 28.37 2.24 59.07
N LEU A 150 29.48 2.95 58.92
CA LEU A 150 30.82 2.47 58.58
C LEU A 150 31.13 1.07 59.16
N SER A 151 31.33 0.06 58.31
CA SER A 151 32.22 -1.05 58.63
C SER A 151 33.08 -1.39 57.42
N THR A 152 34.37 -1.45 57.70
CA THR A 152 35.50 -1.64 56.81
C THR A 152 35.92 -3.10 56.91
N GLN A 153 36.15 -3.81 55.80
CA GLN A 153 37.36 -4.63 55.56
C GLN A 153 37.32 -5.41 54.22
N PRO A 154 38.49 -5.89 53.73
CA PRO A 154 38.88 -5.86 52.32
C PRO A 154 39.08 -7.24 51.66
N GLN A 155 39.30 -7.17 50.34
CA GLN A 155 40.11 -8.06 49.47
C GLN A 155 39.83 -9.58 49.50
N ASP A 156 39.46 -10.13 48.34
CA ASP A 156 40.41 -11.06 47.69
C ASP A 156 40.18 -11.20 46.18
N ALA A 157 41.31 -11.35 45.49
CA ALA A 157 41.43 -11.43 44.05
C ALA A 157 41.22 -12.87 43.55
N THR A 158 40.61 -13.03 42.36
CA THR A 158 41.02 -14.13 41.50
C THR A 158 40.88 -13.73 40.03
N ILE A 159 42.05 -13.70 39.40
CA ILE A 159 42.31 -13.61 37.97
C ILE A 159 42.01 -14.99 37.38
N GLU A 160 41.19 -15.07 36.33
CA GLU A 160 41.36 -16.13 35.34
C GLU A 160 41.13 -15.60 33.92
N ILE A 161 42.25 -15.60 33.21
CA ILE A 161 42.41 -15.37 31.78
C ILE A 161 42.10 -16.70 31.10
N ASN A 162 41.19 -16.73 30.11
CA ASN A 162 41.47 -17.60 28.97
C ASN A 162 40.86 -17.13 27.65
N ASN A 163 41.79 -16.91 26.72
CA ASN A 163 41.64 -16.75 25.29
C ASN A 163 41.05 -18.02 24.65
N SER A 164 40.21 -17.87 23.62
CA SER A 164 40.38 -18.56 22.33
C SER A 164 39.37 -18.12 21.27
N ARG A 165 39.89 -17.41 20.26
CA ARG A 165 39.66 -17.51 18.80
C ARG A 165 38.36 -18.19 18.32
N ASN A 166 37.55 -17.51 17.51
CA ASN A 166 37.68 -17.60 16.04
C ASN A 166 36.62 -16.80 15.28
N LEU A 167 37.07 -16.31 14.12
CA LEU A 167 36.35 -15.63 13.05
C LEU A 167 34.98 -16.24 12.71
N HIS A 168 33.95 -15.39 12.69
CA HIS A 168 33.04 -15.39 11.55
C HIS A 168 32.53 -13.98 11.24
N SER A 169 32.99 -13.48 10.11
CA SER A 169 32.52 -12.28 9.44
C SER A 169 31.07 -12.48 9.01
N GLN A 170 30.13 -11.85 9.70
CA GLN A 170 28.81 -11.55 9.17
C GLN A 170 28.44 -10.12 9.52
N SER A 171 28.94 -9.20 8.71
CA SER A 171 28.36 -7.88 8.54
C SER A 171 27.17 -8.01 7.59
N SER A 172 26.00 -8.28 8.14
CA SER A 172 24.73 -7.97 7.49
C SER A 172 24.08 -6.85 8.29
N SER A 173 24.44 -5.63 7.90
CA SER A 173 23.67 -4.43 8.17
C SER A 173 22.24 -4.65 7.71
N ILE A 174 21.34 -4.87 8.67
CA ILE A 174 19.90 -4.90 8.47
C ILE A 174 19.46 -3.46 8.21
N THR A 175 19.59 -3.04 6.96
CA THR A 175 18.72 -2.01 6.40
C THR A 175 17.38 -2.69 6.10
N PRO A 176 16.23 -2.12 6.51
CA PRO A 176 14.94 -2.59 6.03
C PRO A 176 14.86 -2.26 4.53
N SER A 177 15.25 -3.23 3.72
CA SER A 177 15.16 -3.19 2.26
C SER A 177 13.69 -3.30 1.86
N ASN A 178 13.15 -2.22 1.30
CA ASN A 178 11.88 -2.19 0.58
C ASN A 178 11.92 -3.00 -0.75
N GLU A 179 12.76 -4.01 -0.86
CA GLU A 179 13.03 -4.76 -2.11
C GLU A 179 12.17 -6.02 -2.28
N SER A 180 11.31 -6.36 -1.32
CA SER A 180 10.58 -7.64 -1.35
C SER A 180 9.31 -7.65 -2.22
N LEU A 181 9.09 -6.66 -3.10
CA LEU A 181 7.90 -6.60 -3.95
C LEU A 181 8.16 -6.76 -5.45
N ASP A 182 9.42 -6.76 -5.90
CA ASP A 182 9.73 -6.84 -7.34
C ASP A 182 10.34 -8.18 -7.79
N GLU A 183 10.83 -9.03 -6.88
CA GLU A 183 11.48 -10.29 -7.28
C GLU A 183 10.51 -11.25 -8.00
N ASP A 184 9.26 -11.35 -7.53
CA ASP A 184 8.23 -12.21 -8.11
C ASP A 184 7.88 -11.81 -9.55
N HIS A 185 8.02 -10.54 -9.90
CA HIS A 185 7.76 -10.05 -11.25
C HIS A 185 8.87 -10.40 -12.24
N THR A 186 10.06 -10.77 -11.77
CA THR A 186 11.20 -11.14 -12.62
C THR A 186 11.21 -12.61 -13.03
N LEU A 187 10.49 -13.50 -12.33
CA LEU A 187 10.50 -14.94 -12.59
C LEU A 187 9.52 -15.36 -13.69
N CYS A 188 9.93 -16.29 -14.54
CA CYS A 188 9.12 -16.81 -15.64
C CYS A 188 7.84 -17.48 -15.12
N CYS A 189 6.68 -17.00 -15.54
CA CYS A 189 5.37 -17.51 -15.11
C CYS A 189 5.03 -18.95 -15.54
N ILE A 190 5.87 -19.59 -16.34
CA ILE A 190 5.69 -21.00 -16.75
C ILE A 190 6.42 -21.95 -15.78
N CYS A 191 7.65 -21.62 -15.39
CA CYS A 191 8.46 -22.50 -14.54
C CYS A 191 8.66 -21.99 -13.12
N PHE A 192 8.42 -20.71 -12.85
CA PHE A 192 8.67 -20.04 -11.56
C PHE A 192 10.10 -20.20 -11.01
N GLU A 193 11.04 -20.70 -11.82
CA GLU A 193 12.43 -20.96 -11.42
C GLU A 193 13.43 -19.97 -12.03
N ARG A 194 13.23 -19.61 -13.32
CA ARG A 194 14.20 -18.86 -14.12
C ARG A 194 13.70 -17.44 -14.39
N LYS A 195 14.63 -16.47 -14.45
CA LYS A 195 14.31 -15.08 -14.79
C LYS A 195 13.77 -14.96 -16.22
N LYS A 196 12.88 -13.98 -16.43
CA LYS A 196 12.35 -13.56 -17.73
C LYS A 196 13.46 -12.86 -18.52
N ASP A 197 13.92 -13.48 -19.60
CA ASP A 197 15.05 -12.98 -20.40
C ASP A 197 14.83 -13.12 -21.92
N THR A 198 13.65 -13.58 -22.34
CA THR A 198 13.35 -13.85 -23.74
C THR A 198 11.91 -13.47 -24.08
N ALA A 199 11.74 -12.57 -25.05
CA ALA A 199 10.44 -12.18 -25.60
C ALA A 199 10.09 -13.01 -26.84
N LEU A 200 8.83 -13.42 -26.96
CA LEU A 200 8.25 -13.96 -28.20
C LEU A 200 7.88 -12.82 -29.16
N GLU A 201 7.64 -13.11 -30.44
CA GLU A 201 7.20 -12.11 -31.43
C GLU A 201 5.91 -11.37 -31.03
N CYS A 202 5.06 -12.00 -30.21
CA CYS A 202 3.84 -11.38 -29.68
C CYS A 202 4.08 -10.42 -28.50
N GLY A 203 5.31 -10.21 -28.07
CA GLY A 203 5.70 -9.31 -26.97
C GLY A 203 5.69 -9.93 -25.57
N HIS A 204 5.17 -11.16 -25.40
CA HIS A 204 5.18 -11.83 -24.09
C HIS A 204 6.57 -12.37 -23.74
N VAL A 205 6.95 -12.20 -22.47
CA VAL A 205 8.29 -12.49 -21.98
C VAL A 205 8.32 -13.70 -21.06
N PHE A 206 9.26 -14.61 -21.32
CA PHE A 206 9.50 -15.83 -20.54
C PHE A 206 11.02 -16.03 -20.33
N CYS A 207 11.41 -17.10 -19.64
CA CYS A 207 12.80 -17.55 -19.68
C CYS A 207 13.10 -18.24 -21.01
N ALA A 208 14.36 -18.21 -21.46
CA ALA A 208 14.80 -18.79 -22.73
C ALA A 208 14.38 -20.26 -22.92
N TYR A 209 14.47 -21.06 -21.86
CA TYR A 209 14.06 -22.46 -21.89
C TYR A 209 12.57 -22.64 -22.19
N CYS A 210 11.70 -21.88 -21.51
CA CYS A 210 10.26 -21.97 -21.72
C CYS A 210 9.85 -21.33 -23.05
N ALA A 211 10.49 -20.24 -23.46
CA ALA A 211 10.26 -19.60 -24.75
C ALA A 211 10.56 -20.56 -25.93
N ASN A 212 11.65 -21.33 -25.85
CA ASN A 212 11.99 -22.34 -26.86
C ASN A 212 10.98 -23.48 -26.95
N LYS A 213 10.23 -23.78 -25.88
CA LYS A 213 9.13 -24.75 -25.91
C LYS A 213 7.83 -24.16 -26.49
N CYS A 214 7.72 -22.84 -26.60
CA CYS A 214 6.57 -22.15 -27.18
C CYS A 214 6.67 -22.09 -28.72
N THR A 215 6.84 -23.22 -29.40
CA THR A 215 7.09 -23.24 -30.85
C THR A 215 5.85 -22.92 -31.68
N THR A 216 4.66 -23.27 -31.19
CA THR A 216 3.41 -23.17 -31.95
C THR A 216 2.52 -22.01 -31.52
N TYR A 217 2.36 -21.79 -30.21
CA TYR A 217 1.52 -20.74 -29.65
C TYR A 217 2.12 -20.14 -28.38
N CYS A 218 1.81 -18.87 -28.11
CA CYS A 218 2.15 -18.21 -26.86
C CYS A 218 1.22 -18.68 -25.71
N PHE A 219 1.76 -19.02 -24.54
CA PHE A 219 0.95 -19.42 -23.38
C PHE A 219 0.05 -18.30 -22.82
N THR A 220 0.43 -17.03 -22.98
CA THR A 220 -0.33 -15.90 -22.44
C THR A 220 -1.45 -15.45 -23.37
N CYS A 221 -1.15 -15.19 -24.65
CA CYS A 221 -2.15 -14.65 -25.59
C CYS A 221 -2.68 -15.64 -26.63
N ARG A 222 -2.17 -16.88 -26.66
CA ARG A 222 -2.54 -17.94 -27.62
C ARG A 222 -2.39 -17.58 -29.10
N LYS A 223 -1.74 -16.47 -29.44
CA LYS A 223 -1.35 -16.14 -30.82
C LYS A 223 -0.30 -17.14 -31.31
N ARG A 224 -0.35 -17.46 -32.61
CA ARG A 224 0.61 -18.34 -33.27
C ARG A 224 2.00 -17.71 -33.19
N ASN A 225 3.01 -18.49 -32.79
CA ASN A 225 4.39 -18.05 -32.76
C ASN A 225 5.10 -18.60 -34.00
N SER A 226 5.95 -17.79 -34.65
CA SER A 226 6.79 -18.27 -35.76
C SER A 226 8.04 -19.02 -35.29
N GLY A 227 8.26 -19.07 -33.97
CA GLY A 227 9.45 -19.64 -33.35
C GLY A 227 10.61 -18.65 -33.21
N ARG A 228 10.48 -17.42 -33.72
CA ARG A 228 11.47 -16.38 -33.45
C ARG A 228 11.36 -15.87 -32.02
N THR A 229 12.49 -15.70 -31.39
CA THR A 229 12.61 -15.18 -30.03
C THR A 229 13.65 -14.07 -29.99
N ILE A 230 13.45 -13.09 -29.11
CA ILE A 230 14.36 -11.95 -28.92
C ILE A 230 14.85 -12.01 -27.49
N LYS A 231 16.17 -12.14 -27.30
CA LYS A 231 16.78 -12.08 -25.97
C LYS A 231 16.80 -10.63 -25.49
N ILE A 232 16.30 -10.41 -24.28
CA ILE A 232 16.27 -9.09 -23.65
C ILE A 232 17.37 -9.02 -22.59
N TYR A 233 18.11 -7.92 -22.59
CA TYR A 233 19.18 -7.66 -21.64
C TYR A 233 18.69 -6.52 -20.75
N TYR A 234 18.40 -6.83 -19.49
CA TYR A 234 18.11 -5.86 -18.43
C TYR A 234 19.40 -5.54 -17.67
#